data_AF-A0A3G2S589-F1
#
_entry.id   AF-A0A3G2S589-F1
#
_cell.length_a   1.000
_cell.length_b   1.000
_cell.length_c   1.000
_cell.angle_alpha   90.00
_cell.angle_beta   90.00
_cell.angle_gamma   90.00
#
_symmetry.space_group_name_H-M   'P 1'
#
loop_
_entity.id
_entity.type
_entity.pdbx_description
1 polymer ?
#
loop_
_entity_poly.entity_id
_entity_poly.type
_entity_poly.pdbx_seq_one_letter_code
_entity_poly.pdbx_strand_id
1 'polypeptide(L)'
;MIAGRQGVEAVLRASLVHVPENAFSLAAIRKTLLKQQQHNAADVERALSVLFPGPDPAPTSAPRRLFQAWDDRATMHVNGVFEEKEKNSMDVTVQWLCDRLAYNDPVRPHLLPVLKLLTSDALFPNIPYFACLPLSFRLPNPGPVMARAAQIADDACNTTGLVSAKGIEWYATRSRLAFAYVASELVYATQLDLSTESVADLLKRIVYTPGAYELGNHGMRSIHQWAEWGGRGWLGILRSWNL
;
A
#
# COMPACT_ATOMS: atom_id res chain seq x y z
N MET A 1 -25.34 10.59 13.06
CA MET A 1 -24.08 9.82 13.21
C MET A 1 -22.96 10.19 12.21
N ILE A 2 -23.18 11.12 11.26
CA ILE A 2 -22.19 11.46 10.21
C ILE A 2 -20.98 12.27 10.73
N ALA A 3 -21.16 13.03 11.83
CA ALA A 3 -20.11 13.88 12.41
C ALA A 3 -18.88 13.12 12.96
N GLY A 4 -19.06 11.88 13.45
CA GLY A 4 -17.97 11.10 14.03
C GLY A 4 -16.94 10.64 13.00
N ARG A 5 -17.39 10.22 11.81
CA ARG A 5 -16.49 9.73 10.75
C ARG A 5 -15.65 10.85 10.15
N GLN A 6 -16.27 11.98 9.86
CA GLN A 6 -15.57 13.16 9.32
C GLN A 6 -14.55 13.71 10.32
N GLY A 7 -14.88 13.69 11.63
CA GLY A 7 -13.95 14.07 12.69
C GLY A 7 -12.70 13.18 12.71
N VAL A 8 -12.86 11.86 12.58
CA VAL A 8 -11.71 10.93 12.54
C VAL A 8 -10.87 11.15 11.29
N GLU A 9 -11.49 11.33 10.12
CA GLU A 9 -10.76 11.60 8.88
C GLU A 9 -9.97 12.92 8.95
N ALA A 10 -10.55 13.97 9.56
CA ALA A 10 -9.85 15.23 9.78
C ALA A 10 -8.63 15.07 10.71
N VAL A 11 -8.77 14.31 11.80
CA VAL A 11 -7.67 14.01 12.72
C VAL A 11 -6.56 13.20 12.02
N LEU A 12 -6.93 12.19 11.23
CA LEU A 12 -5.97 11.40 10.47
C LEU A 12 -5.18 12.28 9.49
N ARG A 13 -5.87 13.14 8.72
CA ARG A 13 -5.22 14.07 7.77
C ARG A 13 -4.28 15.06 8.46
N ALA A 14 -4.69 15.60 9.60
CA ALA A 14 -3.84 16.50 10.39
C ALA A 14 -2.60 15.78 10.95
N SER A 15 -2.72 14.49 11.25
CA SER A 15 -1.63 13.67 11.81
C SER A 15 -0.57 13.25 10.81
N LEU A 16 -0.82 13.37 9.51
CA LEU A 16 0.15 12.98 8.47
C LEU A 16 1.46 13.76 8.56
N VAL A 17 1.44 14.99 9.09
CA VAL A 17 2.64 15.82 9.30
C VAL A 17 3.61 15.18 10.31
N HIS A 18 3.11 14.33 11.21
CA HIS A 18 3.91 13.68 12.25
C HIS A 18 4.39 12.27 11.89
N VAL A 19 3.95 11.72 10.74
CA VAL A 19 4.32 10.36 10.31
C VAL A 19 5.82 10.21 10.03
N PRO A 20 6.53 11.16 9.37
CA PRO A 20 7.97 11.02 9.12
C PRO A 20 8.81 10.82 10.40
N GLU A 21 8.41 11.46 11.50
CA GLU A 21 9.11 11.36 12.78
C GLU A 21 8.62 10.20 13.67
N ASN A 22 7.33 9.84 13.59
CA ASN A 22 6.68 8.97 14.57
C ASN A 22 6.13 7.67 13.96
N ALA A 23 6.46 7.40 12.69
CA ALA A 23 5.93 6.31 11.89
C ALA A 23 4.40 6.33 11.74
N PHE A 24 3.84 5.31 11.08
CA PHE A 24 2.40 5.07 11.01
C PHE A 24 1.91 4.48 12.34
N SER A 25 1.81 5.32 13.38
CA SER A 25 1.51 4.88 14.75
C SER A 25 0.51 5.79 15.48
N LEU A 26 -0.02 5.30 16.61
CA LEU A 26 -0.83 6.11 17.53
C LEU A 26 -0.07 7.33 18.07
N ALA A 27 1.26 7.29 18.15
CA ALA A 27 2.05 8.41 18.63
C ALA A 27 1.96 9.63 17.69
N ALA A 28 1.86 9.40 16.38
CA ALA A 28 1.65 10.48 15.41
C ALA A 28 0.30 11.18 15.64
N ILE A 29 -0.77 10.43 15.90
CA ILE A 29 -2.10 10.98 16.16
C ILE A 29 -2.15 11.67 17.52
N ARG A 30 -1.54 11.08 18.54
CA ARG A 30 -1.45 11.67 19.88
C ARG A 30 -0.79 13.05 19.83
N LYS A 31 0.30 13.21 19.09
CA LYS A 31 0.96 14.52 18.90
C LYS A 31 0.02 15.57 18.30
N THR A 32 -0.80 15.18 17.32
CA THR A 32 -1.80 16.07 16.72
C THR A 32 -2.84 16.50 17.74
N LEU A 33 -3.43 15.55 18.46
CA LEU A 33 -4.50 15.81 19.42
C LEU A 33 -4.01 16.68 20.58
N LEU A 34 -2.81 16.41 21.11
CA LEU A 34 -2.20 17.24 22.15
C LEU A 34 -1.87 18.67 21.68
N LYS A 35 -1.60 18.87 20.38
CA LYS A 35 -1.39 20.20 19.80
C LYS A 35 -2.71 20.94 19.52
N GLN A 36 -3.76 20.23 19.12
CA GLN A 36 -5.05 20.80 18.74
C GLN A 36 -5.97 21.06 19.94
N GLN A 37 -5.86 20.24 20.98
CA GLN A 37 -6.72 20.31 22.16
C GLN A 37 -5.88 20.52 23.42
N GLN A 38 -6.25 21.53 24.23
CA GLN A 38 -5.79 21.66 25.62
C GLN A 38 -6.47 20.58 26.50
N HIS A 39 -6.48 19.32 26.06
CA HIS A 39 -7.08 18.21 26.80
C HIS A 39 -6.03 17.46 27.61
N ASN A 40 -6.47 16.89 28.73
CA ASN A 40 -5.63 16.07 29.57
C ASN A 40 -5.21 14.79 28.81
N ALA A 41 -3.97 14.34 29.01
CA ALA A 41 -3.41 13.18 28.29
C ALA A 41 -4.26 11.91 28.49
N ALA A 42 -4.89 11.74 29.66
CA ALA A 42 -5.76 10.61 29.95
C ALA A 42 -7.03 10.57 29.08
N ASP A 43 -7.61 11.73 28.76
CA ASP A 43 -8.80 11.82 27.92
C ASP A 43 -8.46 11.51 26.46
N VAL A 44 -7.27 11.92 26.01
CA VAL A 44 -6.75 11.61 24.67
C VAL A 44 -6.58 10.10 24.49
N GLU A 45 -6.00 9.38 25.47
CA GLU A 45 -5.86 7.92 25.39
C GLU A 45 -7.20 7.19 25.35
N ARG A 46 -8.17 7.67 26.14
CA ARG A 46 -9.54 7.14 26.10
C ARG A 46 -10.17 7.37 24.73
N ALA A 47 -10.02 8.56 24.15
CA ALA A 47 -10.51 8.84 22.81
C ALA A 47 -9.84 7.95 21.75
N LEU A 48 -8.52 7.80 21.79
CA LEU A 48 -7.77 6.97 20.84
C LEU A 48 -8.21 5.51 20.86
N SER A 49 -8.44 4.92 22.03
CA SER A 49 -8.91 3.53 22.14
C SER A 49 -10.33 3.32 21.58
N VAL A 50 -11.18 4.35 21.65
CA VAL A 50 -12.53 4.32 21.04
C VAL A 50 -12.47 4.55 19.53
N LEU A 51 -11.61 5.45 19.06
CA LEU A 51 -11.53 5.84 17.64
C LEU A 51 -10.77 4.82 16.78
N PHE A 52 -9.80 4.11 17.36
CA PHE A 52 -8.95 3.13 16.67
C PHE A 52 -8.92 1.81 17.43
N PRO A 53 -10.04 1.08 17.48
CA PRO A 53 -10.11 -0.19 18.21
C PRO A 53 -9.35 -1.30 17.48
N GLY A 54 -8.85 -2.25 18.27
CA GLY A 54 -8.22 -3.48 17.78
C GLY A 54 -6.69 -3.44 17.79
N PRO A 55 -6.05 -4.60 17.58
CA PRO A 55 -4.60 -4.69 17.52
C PRO A 55 -4.06 -4.02 16.23
N ASP A 56 -2.78 -3.69 16.19
CA ASP A 56 -2.11 -3.07 15.04
C ASP A 56 -2.48 -3.64 13.65
N PRO A 57 -2.57 -4.97 13.43
CA PRO A 57 -2.98 -5.51 12.14
C PRO A 57 -4.47 -5.37 11.81
N ALA A 58 -5.34 -4.94 12.73
CA ALA A 58 -6.76 -4.80 12.46
C ALA A 58 -7.01 -3.67 11.42
N PRO A 59 -8.01 -3.79 10.53
CA PRO A 59 -8.34 -2.74 9.57
C PRO A 59 -8.77 -1.41 10.22
N THR A 60 -9.25 -1.47 11.45
CA THR A 60 -9.66 -0.31 12.25
C THR A 60 -8.51 0.33 13.04
N SER A 61 -7.32 -0.26 13.01
CA SER A 61 -6.16 0.23 13.76
C SER A 61 -5.66 1.56 13.22
N ALA A 62 -5.04 2.34 14.11
CA ALA A 62 -4.43 3.61 13.73
C ALA A 62 -3.35 3.47 12.64
N PRO A 63 -2.41 2.50 12.70
CA PRO A 63 -1.43 2.31 11.64
C PRO A 63 -2.04 2.12 10.25
N ARG A 64 -3.04 1.23 10.10
CA ARG A 64 -3.68 0.98 8.79
C ARG A 64 -4.45 2.20 8.30
N ARG A 65 -5.20 2.86 9.18
CA ARG A 65 -5.99 4.04 8.80
C ARG A 65 -5.14 5.26 8.48
N LEU A 66 -4.01 5.44 9.16
CA LEU A 66 -3.03 6.47 8.81
C LEU A 66 -2.36 6.19 7.47
N PHE A 67 -2.02 4.93 7.20
CA PHE A 67 -1.43 4.55 5.92
C PHE A 67 -2.41 4.76 4.76
N GLN A 68 -3.66 4.36 4.93
CA GLN A 68 -4.72 4.66 3.97
C GLN A 68 -4.89 6.18 3.76
N ALA A 69 -4.93 6.97 4.84
CA ALA A 69 -5.04 8.42 4.73
C ALA A 69 -3.82 9.07 4.05
N TRP A 70 -2.62 8.49 4.23
CA TRP A 70 -1.42 8.88 3.50
C TRP A 70 -1.55 8.59 2.02
N ASP A 71 -2.03 7.39 1.66
CA ASP A 71 -2.25 7.02 0.28
C ASP A 71 -3.26 7.92 -0.42
N ASP A 72 -4.39 8.20 0.23
CA ASP A 72 -5.42 9.10 -0.27
C ASP A 72 -4.84 10.49 -0.53
N ARG A 73 -4.04 11.02 0.42
CA ARG A 73 -3.41 12.34 0.28
C ARG A 73 -2.38 12.36 -0.86
N ALA A 74 -1.58 11.31 -0.98
CA ALA A 74 -0.59 11.19 -2.03
C ALA A 74 -1.26 11.14 -3.42
N THR A 75 -2.33 10.34 -3.57
CA THR A 75 -3.13 10.29 -4.80
C THR A 75 -3.76 11.64 -5.12
N MET A 76 -4.33 12.34 -4.14
CA MET A 76 -4.87 13.70 -4.34
C MET A 76 -3.79 14.69 -4.80
N HIS A 77 -2.60 14.63 -4.21
CA HIS A 77 -1.49 15.51 -4.57
C HIS A 77 -1.03 15.27 -6.01
N VAL A 78 -0.80 14.01 -6.39
CA VAL A 78 -0.36 13.67 -7.75
C VAL A 78 -1.47 13.97 -8.76
N ASN A 79 -2.73 13.68 -8.46
CA ASN A 79 -3.84 14.02 -9.36
C ASN A 79 -3.91 15.52 -9.68
N GLY A 80 -3.71 16.40 -8.69
CA GLY A 80 -3.66 17.84 -8.91
C GLY A 80 -2.55 18.29 -9.88
N VAL A 81 -1.44 17.56 -9.96
CA VAL A 81 -0.33 17.85 -10.90
C VAL A 81 -0.65 17.41 -12.33
N PHE A 82 -1.45 16.36 -12.49
CA PHE A 82 -1.76 15.76 -13.79
C PHE A 82 -3.09 16.20 -14.37
N GLU A 83 -3.91 16.95 -13.63
CA GLU A 83 -5.19 17.48 -14.13
C GLU A 83 -5.05 18.36 -15.39
N GLU A 84 -3.90 19.02 -15.57
CA GLU A 84 -3.63 20.00 -16.63
C GLU A 84 -2.83 19.45 -17.84
N LYS A 85 -2.30 18.22 -17.78
CA LYS A 85 -1.44 17.66 -18.84
C LYS A 85 -2.26 16.92 -19.91
N GLU A 86 -1.71 16.83 -21.12
CA GLU A 86 -2.28 16.01 -22.20
C GLU A 86 -2.31 14.54 -21.75
N LYS A 87 -3.52 13.99 -21.68
CA LYS A 87 -3.84 12.66 -21.15
C LYS A 87 -4.02 11.71 -22.33
N ASN A 88 -3.78 10.42 -22.11
CA ASN A 88 -3.87 9.26 -23.03
C ASN A 88 -2.52 8.65 -23.49
N SER A 89 -1.46 8.74 -22.69
CA SER A 89 -0.22 8.01 -22.95
C SER A 89 0.19 7.13 -21.77
N MET A 90 0.71 5.94 -22.09
CA MET A 90 1.29 5.02 -21.12
C MET A 90 2.44 5.69 -20.35
N ASP A 91 3.23 6.52 -21.03
CA ASP A 91 4.36 7.21 -20.42
C ASP A 91 3.89 8.19 -19.33
N VAL A 92 2.74 8.84 -19.54
CA VAL A 92 2.14 9.75 -18.56
C VAL A 92 1.62 8.96 -17.35
N THR A 93 1.02 7.78 -17.56
CA THR A 93 0.60 6.88 -16.48
C THR A 93 1.78 6.35 -15.67
N VAL A 94 2.86 5.96 -16.36
CA VAL A 94 4.10 5.51 -15.71
C VAL A 94 4.72 6.66 -14.92
N GLN A 95 4.76 7.88 -15.46
CA GLN A 95 5.25 9.05 -14.74
C GLN A 95 4.38 9.35 -13.51
N TRP A 96 3.06 9.24 -13.61
CA TRP A 96 2.16 9.37 -12.46
C TRP A 96 2.53 8.39 -11.34
N LEU A 97 2.82 7.13 -11.67
CA LEU A 97 3.25 6.12 -10.70
C LEU A 97 4.63 6.44 -10.11
N CYS A 98 5.56 6.96 -10.90
CA CYS A 98 6.86 7.41 -10.41
C CYS A 98 6.73 8.58 -9.43
N ASP A 99 5.93 9.60 -9.76
CA ASP A 99 5.68 10.76 -8.89
C ASP A 99 5.00 10.33 -7.58
N ARG A 100 4.06 9.38 -7.68
CA ARG A 100 3.39 8.78 -6.53
C ARG A 100 4.36 8.01 -5.62
N LEU A 101 5.33 7.32 -6.21
CA LEU A 101 6.36 6.59 -5.47
C LEU A 101 7.33 7.56 -4.79
N ALA A 102 7.74 8.62 -5.48
CA ALA A 102 8.60 9.68 -4.94
C ALA A 102 7.94 10.43 -3.78
N TYR A 103 6.62 10.55 -3.76
CA TYR A 103 5.88 11.13 -2.63
C TYR A 103 6.14 10.37 -1.31
N ASN A 104 6.52 9.09 -1.37
CA ASN A 104 6.79 8.30 -0.16
C ASN A 104 8.19 8.53 0.43
N ASP A 105 9.04 9.35 -0.16
CA ASP A 105 10.39 9.66 0.33
C ASP A 105 10.48 10.03 1.83
N PRO A 106 9.67 10.98 2.36
CA PRO A 106 9.73 11.35 3.77
C PRO A 106 9.31 10.24 4.74
N VAL A 107 8.58 9.23 4.26
CA VAL A 107 8.09 8.11 5.08
C VAL A 107 8.79 6.80 4.77
N ARG A 108 9.80 6.82 3.89
CA ARG A 108 10.53 5.64 3.42
C ARG A 108 11.00 4.71 4.54
N PRO A 109 11.58 5.19 5.66
CA PRO A 109 12.01 4.32 6.76
C PRO A 109 10.85 3.55 7.42
N HIS A 110 9.63 4.07 7.30
CA HIS A 110 8.43 3.54 7.95
C HIS A 110 7.53 2.73 7.01
N LEU A 111 7.86 2.65 5.72
CA LEU A 111 7.08 1.90 4.72
C LEU A 111 7.12 0.39 4.95
N LEU A 112 8.31 -0.17 5.19
CA LEU A 112 8.45 -1.62 5.37
C LEU A 112 7.67 -2.15 6.58
N PRO A 113 7.71 -1.52 7.78
CA PRO A 113 6.87 -1.92 8.91
C PRO A 113 5.37 -1.92 8.60
N VAL A 114 4.87 -0.90 7.88
CA VAL A 114 3.44 -0.80 7.60
C VAL A 114 2.99 -1.75 6.49
N LEU A 115 3.83 -2.01 5.48
CA LEU A 115 3.59 -3.06 4.48
C LEU A 115 3.54 -4.45 5.14
N LYS A 116 4.46 -4.73 6.07
CA LYS A 116 4.44 -5.97 6.87
C LYS A 116 3.11 -6.12 7.62
N LEU A 117 2.62 -5.05 8.21
CA LEU A 117 1.35 -5.00 8.92
C LEU A 117 0.14 -5.23 8.00
N LEU A 118 0.18 -4.82 6.73
CA LEU A 118 -0.86 -5.16 5.76
C LEU A 118 -0.86 -6.65 5.42
N THR A 119 0.32 -7.29 5.40
CA THR A 119 0.46 -8.71 5.09
C THR A 119 0.28 -9.67 6.27
N SER A 120 0.13 -9.16 7.49
CA SER A 120 0.05 -9.99 8.70
C SER A 120 -1.30 -10.70 8.88
N ASP A 121 -2.29 -10.40 8.04
CA ASP A 121 -3.54 -11.17 8.00
C ASP A 121 -3.22 -12.59 7.50
N ALA A 122 -3.76 -13.61 8.16
CA ALA A 122 -3.50 -14.99 7.76
C ALA A 122 -4.13 -15.28 6.40
N LEU A 123 -3.37 -15.87 5.47
CA LEU A 123 -3.89 -16.32 4.17
C LEU A 123 -5.02 -17.35 4.29
N PHE A 124 -5.00 -18.14 5.37
CA PHE A 124 -5.97 -19.17 5.64
C PHE A 124 -6.51 -18.99 7.07
N PRO A 125 -7.82 -18.76 7.25
CA PRO A 125 -8.42 -18.95 8.55
C PRO A 125 -8.36 -20.45 8.88
N ASN A 126 -7.56 -20.83 9.90
CA ASN A 126 -7.49 -22.17 10.50
C ASN A 126 -8.03 -23.33 9.64
N ILE A 127 -7.18 -23.99 8.86
CA ILE A 127 -7.54 -25.26 8.22
C ILE A 127 -7.46 -26.35 9.32
N PRO A 128 -8.58 -26.95 9.79
CA PRO A 128 -8.53 -27.87 10.92
C PRO A 128 -8.19 -29.32 10.53
N TYR A 129 -7.47 -29.57 9.43
CA TYR A 129 -7.42 -30.91 8.81
C TYR A 129 -6.06 -31.42 8.29
N PHE A 130 -4.94 -31.00 8.88
CA PHE A 130 -3.69 -31.75 8.74
C PHE A 130 -3.07 -32.02 10.12
N ALA A 131 -3.57 -33.07 10.76
CA ALA A 131 -2.92 -33.69 11.90
C ALA A 131 -1.56 -34.23 11.43
N CYS A 132 -0.47 -33.52 11.75
CA CYS A 132 0.89 -34.05 12.02
C CYS A 132 2.02 -32.99 12.08
N LEU A 133 1.78 -31.68 11.91
CA LEU A 133 2.85 -30.68 12.08
C LEU A 133 2.48 -29.61 13.12
N PRO A 134 3.22 -29.47 14.24
CA PRO A 134 2.99 -28.46 15.26
C PRO A 134 3.64 -27.12 14.85
N LEU A 135 3.30 -26.64 13.65
CA LEU A 135 3.81 -25.38 13.14
C LEU A 135 2.60 -24.52 12.79
N SER A 136 2.30 -23.56 13.66
CA SER A 136 1.43 -22.42 13.38
C SER A 136 2.09 -21.53 12.32
N PHE A 137 2.25 -22.04 11.10
CA PHE A 137 2.81 -21.29 9.97
C PHE A 137 1.75 -20.27 9.52
N ARG A 138 1.82 -19.05 10.06
CA ARG A 138 1.03 -17.92 9.56
C ARG A 138 1.69 -17.41 8.29
N LEU A 139 1.28 -17.95 7.15
CA LEU A 139 1.74 -17.47 5.86
C LEU A 139 1.22 -16.02 5.65
N PRO A 140 2.09 -15.03 5.39
CA PRO A 140 1.66 -13.66 5.16
C PRO A 140 0.73 -13.56 3.95
N ASN A 141 -0.33 -12.77 4.07
CA ASN A 141 -1.27 -12.51 2.98
C ASN A 141 -0.84 -11.30 2.15
N PRO A 142 -0.31 -11.47 0.92
CA PRO A 142 -0.01 -10.34 0.05
C PRO A 142 -1.25 -9.68 -0.54
N GLY A 143 -2.45 -10.27 -0.37
CA GLY A 143 -3.71 -9.78 -0.92
C GLY A 143 -3.98 -8.30 -0.65
N PRO A 144 -3.91 -7.82 0.61
CA PRO A 144 -4.12 -6.40 0.91
C PRO A 144 -3.12 -5.45 0.22
N VAL A 145 -1.85 -5.85 0.10
CA VAL A 145 -0.83 -5.04 -0.59
C VAL A 145 -1.08 -4.99 -2.09
N MET A 146 -1.44 -6.13 -2.70
CA MET A 146 -1.78 -6.18 -4.12
C MET A 146 -3.07 -5.43 -4.45
N ALA A 147 -4.10 -5.56 -3.61
CA ALA A 147 -5.36 -4.84 -3.78
C ALA A 147 -5.13 -3.32 -3.75
N ARG A 148 -4.29 -2.85 -2.81
CA ARG A 148 -3.87 -1.45 -2.75
C ARG A 148 -3.17 -1.00 -4.03
N ALA A 149 -2.22 -1.77 -4.54
CA ALA A 149 -1.51 -1.38 -5.75
C ALA A 149 -2.36 -1.47 -7.02
N ALA A 150 -3.30 -2.41 -7.08
CA ALA A 150 -4.31 -2.45 -8.14
C ALA A 150 -5.16 -1.18 -8.12
N GLN A 151 -5.57 -0.72 -6.94
CA GLN A 151 -6.29 0.54 -6.79
C GLN A 151 -5.44 1.74 -7.24
N ILE A 152 -4.17 1.81 -6.86
CA ILE A 152 -3.25 2.88 -7.29
C ILE A 152 -3.06 2.88 -8.81
N ALA A 153 -2.90 1.71 -9.42
CA ALA A 153 -2.79 1.58 -10.88
C ALA A 153 -4.10 1.97 -11.59
N ASP A 154 -5.23 1.64 -11.01
CA ASP A 154 -6.56 2.04 -11.49
C ASP A 154 -6.72 3.56 -11.46
N ASP A 155 -6.35 4.20 -10.34
CA ASP A 155 -6.37 5.65 -10.18
C ASP A 155 -5.45 6.32 -11.20
N ALA A 156 -4.24 5.80 -11.41
CA ALA A 156 -3.32 6.29 -12.43
C ALA A 156 -3.94 6.22 -13.84
N CYS A 157 -4.53 5.08 -14.21
CA CYS A 157 -5.17 4.89 -15.50
C CYS A 157 -6.38 5.83 -15.69
N ASN A 158 -7.17 6.03 -14.64
CA ASN A 158 -8.35 6.89 -14.66
C ASN A 158 -7.94 8.37 -14.79
N THR A 159 -6.96 8.82 -14.00
CA THR A 159 -6.46 10.21 -14.03
C THR A 159 -5.81 10.56 -15.37
N THR A 160 -5.06 9.62 -15.95
CA THR A 160 -4.31 9.84 -17.19
C THR A 160 -5.08 9.51 -18.46
N GLY A 161 -6.32 9.05 -18.37
CA GLY A 161 -7.14 8.72 -19.53
C GLY A 161 -6.63 7.54 -20.37
N LEU A 162 -5.65 6.77 -19.85
CA LEU A 162 -4.95 5.72 -20.60
C LEU A 162 -5.91 4.68 -21.20
N VAL A 163 -7.07 4.45 -20.58
CA VAL A 163 -8.00 3.45 -21.09
C VAL A 163 -9.43 3.95 -21.22
N SER A 164 -9.92 3.98 -22.47
CA SER A 164 -11.32 4.27 -22.84
C SER A 164 -12.21 3.03 -22.97
N ALA A 165 -11.65 1.83 -23.19
CA ALA A 165 -12.43 0.60 -23.46
C ALA A 165 -12.10 -0.53 -22.48
N LYS A 166 -13.12 -1.12 -21.85
CA LYS A 166 -12.99 -2.24 -20.92
C LYS A 166 -12.86 -3.56 -21.72
N GLY A 167 -11.64 -4.08 -21.84
CA GLY A 167 -11.32 -5.34 -22.54
C GLY A 167 -10.20 -6.14 -21.86
N ILE A 168 -9.77 -7.25 -22.45
CA ILE A 168 -8.67 -8.09 -21.89
C ILE A 168 -7.38 -7.28 -21.73
N GLU A 169 -7.07 -6.42 -22.70
CA GLU A 169 -5.90 -5.53 -22.67
C GLU A 169 -5.93 -4.54 -21.49
N TRP A 170 -7.12 -4.12 -21.06
CA TRP A 170 -7.30 -3.26 -19.89
C TRP A 170 -6.89 -3.97 -18.59
N TYR A 171 -7.35 -5.22 -18.41
CA TYR A 171 -6.98 -6.03 -17.26
C TYR A 171 -5.48 -6.36 -17.25
N ALA A 172 -4.92 -6.67 -18.42
CA ALA A 172 -3.48 -6.96 -18.57
C ALA A 172 -2.60 -5.74 -18.29
N THR A 173 -3.02 -4.56 -18.76
CA THR A 173 -2.28 -3.32 -18.52
C THR A 173 -2.30 -2.94 -17.03
N ARG A 174 -3.46 -3.02 -16.37
CA ARG A 174 -3.60 -2.72 -14.95
C ARG A 174 -2.85 -3.68 -14.06
N SER A 175 -2.91 -4.98 -14.33
CA SER A 175 -2.16 -5.97 -13.54
C SER A 175 -0.65 -5.76 -13.65
N ARG A 176 -0.16 -5.40 -14.85
CA ARG A 176 1.25 -5.06 -15.07
C ARG A 176 1.67 -3.80 -14.30
N LEU A 177 0.87 -2.73 -14.38
CA LEU A 177 1.15 -1.48 -13.67
C LEU A 177 1.11 -1.67 -12.15
N ALA A 178 0.13 -2.41 -11.64
CA ALA A 178 0.03 -2.75 -10.23
C ALA A 178 1.23 -3.57 -9.74
N PHE A 179 1.64 -4.59 -10.52
CA PHE A 179 2.80 -5.40 -10.19
C PHE A 179 4.09 -4.58 -10.21
N ALA A 180 4.31 -3.78 -11.25
CA ALA A 180 5.47 -2.89 -11.35
C ALA A 180 5.54 -1.93 -10.16
N TYR A 181 4.39 -1.35 -9.76
CA TYR A 181 4.32 -0.47 -8.61
C TYR A 181 4.68 -1.18 -7.30
N VAL A 182 4.09 -2.34 -6.98
CA VAL A 182 4.43 -3.08 -5.74
C VAL A 182 5.88 -3.51 -5.72
N ALA A 183 6.39 -4.02 -6.83
CA ALA A 183 7.78 -4.48 -6.91
C ALA A 183 8.74 -3.32 -6.65
N SER A 184 8.52 -2.17 -7.30
CA SER A 184 9.32 -0.97 -7.11
C SER A 184 9.17 -0.37 -5.71
N GLU A 185 7.96 -0.32 -5.13
CA GLU A 185 7.73 0.17 -3.77
C GLU A 185 8.39 -0.72 -2.72
N LEU A 186 8.41 -2.05 -2.94
CA LEU A 186 9.10 -2.98 -2.06
C LEU A 186 10.62 -2.81 -2.12
N VAL A 187 11.19 -2.67 -3.31
CA VAL A 187 12.63 -2.34 -3.47
C VAL A 187 12.95 -1.01 -2.79
N TYR A 188 12.10 -0.01 -2.96
CA TYR A 188 12.25 1.30 -2.34
C TYR A 188 12.20 1.26 -0.80
N ALA A 189 11.29 0.45 -0.25
CA ALA A 189 11.12 0.29 1.19
C ALA A 189 12.23 -0.55 1.84
N THR A 190 12.88 -1.45 1.07
CA THR A 190 13.91 -2.36 1.58
C THR A 190 15.32 -1.78 1.46
N GLN A 191 15.62 -1.08 0.37
CA GLN A 191 16.93 -0.51 0.11
C GLN A 191 16.91 0.98 0.41
N LEU A 192 17.26 1.42 1.61
CA LEU A 192 17.18 2.84 2.00
C LEU A 192 18.20 3.74 1.25
N ASP A 193 19.31 3.17 0.76
CA ASP A 193 20.36 3.93 0.07
C ASP A 193 20.07 4.18 -1.42
N LEU A 194 19.04 3.53 -1.97
CA LEU A 194 18.75 3.61 -3.40
C LEU A 194 18.13 4.98 -3.75
N SER A 195 18.52 5.58 -4.87
CA SER A 195 17.90 6.83 -5.32
C SER A 195 16.48 6.60 -5.85
N THR A 196 15.62 7.60 -5.72
CA THR A 196 14.24 7.60 -6.23
C THR A 196 14.22 7.39 -7.75
N GLU A 197 15.22 7.94 -8.46
CA GLU A 197 15.41 7.78 -9.90
C GLU A 197 15.68 6.32 -10.29
N SER A 198 16.57 5.64 -9.55
CA SER A 198 16.88 4.22 -9.82
C SER A 198 15.64 3.32 -9.67
N VAL A 199 14.76 3.65 -8.73
CA VAL A 199 13.51 2.91 -8.51
C VAL A 199 12.47 3.22 -9.59
N ALA A 200 12.40 4.49 -10.03
CA ALA A 200 11.57 4.88 -11.16
C ALA A 200 12.01 4.18 -12.45
N ASP A 201 13.32 4.04 -12.67
CA ASP A 201 13.87 3.29 -13.81
C ASP A 201 13.57 1.80 -13.73
N LEU A 202 13.61 1.21 -12.52
CA LEU A 202 13.14 -0.16 -12.31
C LEU A 202 11.66 -0.30 -12.66
N LEU A 203 10.80 0.63 -12.21
CA LEU A 203 9.38 0.63 -12.53
C LEU A 203 9.15 0.67 -14.04
N LYS A 204 9.78 1.64 -14.72
CA LYS A 204 9.74 1.76 -16.19
C LYS A 204 10.18 0.45 -16.85
N ARG A 205 11.30 -0.12 -16.41
CA ARG A 205 11.82 -1.38 -16.95
C ARG A 205 10.81 -2.52 -16.81
N ILE A 206 10.16 -2.68 -15.65
CA ILE A 206 9.14 -3.73 -15.45
C ILE A 206 7.92 -3.49 -16.37
N VAL A 207 7.49 -2.24 -16.53
CA VAL A 207 6.35 -1.90 -17.40
C VAL A 207 6.66 -2.18 -18.87
N TYR A 208 7.83 -1.79 -19.38
CA TYR A 208 8.16 -1.93 -20.81
C TYR A 208 8.76 -3.29 -21.20
N THR A 209 9.14 -4.16 -20.25
CA THR A 209 9.71 -5.48 -20.58
C THR A 209 8.66 -6.38 -21.24
N PRO A 210 8.83 -6.75 -22.53
CA PRO A 210 7.96 -7.70 -23.20
C PRO A 210 8.36 -9.11 -22.74
N GLY A 211 7.60 -9.71 -21.83
CA GLY A 211 7.86 -11.07 -21.32
C GLY A 211 7.20 -11.40 -19.99
N ALA A 212 7.01 -10.41 -19.11
CA ALA A 212 6.18 -10.57 -17.90
C ALA A 212 4.67 -10.79 -18.22
N TYR A 213 4.29 -10.53 -19.47
CA TYR A 213 2.95 -10.67 -20.03
C TYR A 213 2.42 -12.12 -20.02
N GLU A 214 3.29 -13.13 -20.14
CA GLU A 214 2.85 -14.54 -20.11
C GLU A 214 2.52 -15.02 -18.69
N LEU A 215 3.16 -14.46 -17.67
CA LEU A 215 2.89 -14.80 -16.26
C LEU A 215 1.49 -14.31 -15.82
N GLY A 216 1.05 -13.16 -16.36
CA GLY A 216 -0.26 -12.56 -16.06
C GLY A 216 -1.45 -13.27 -16.72
N ASN A 217 -1.29 -13.71 -17.98
CA ASN A 217 -2.37 -14.40 -18.70
C ASN A 217 -2.66 -15.81 -18.14
N HIS A 218 -1.67 -16.51 -17.60
CA HIS A 218 -1.90 -17.75 -16.85
C HIS A 218 -2.31 -17.50 -15.39
N GLY A 219 -1.93 -16.36 -14.80
CA GLY A 219 -2.19 -16.02 -13.40
C GLY A 219 -3.61 -15.52 -13.07
N MET A 220 -4.37 -15.02 -14.05
CA MET A 220 -5.73 -14.49 -13.78
C MET A 220 -6.79 -15.56 -13.49
N ARG A 221 -6.55 -16.85 -13.80
CA ARG A 221 -7.50 -17.91 -13.46
C ARG A 221 -7.48 -18.34 -12.00
N SER A 222 -6.50 -17.92 -11.21
CA SER A 222 -6.70 -17.95 -9.76
C SER A 222 -5.75 -17.02 -9.02
N ILE A 223 -6.36 -16.07 -8.32
CA ILE A 223 -5.81 -15.45 -7.11
C ILE A 223 -5.23 -16.54 -6.17
N HIS A 224 -5.75 -17.77 -6.24
CA HIS A 224 -5.23 -18.94 -5.54
C HIS A 224 -3.87 -19.46 -6.05
N GLN A 225 -3.66 -19.61 -7.37
CA GLN A 225 -2.36 -20.00 -7.95
C GLN A 225 -1.35 -18.87 -7.90
N TRP A 226 -1.78 -17.61 -7.98
CA TRP A 226 -0.91 -16.48 -7.68
C TRP A 226 -0.50 -16.47 -6.20
N ALA A 227 -1.38 -16.83 -5.25
CA ALA A 227 -0.98 -17.04 -3.86
C ALA A 227 -0.03 -18.24 -3.70
N GLU A 228 -0.17 -19.31 -4.50
CA GLU A 228 0.79 -20.43 -4.51
C GLU A 228 2.15 -20.08 -5.15
N TRP A 229 2.19 -19.23 -6.17
CA TRP A 229 3.42 -18.86 -6.89
C TRP A 229 4.08 -17.57 -6.37
N GLY A 230 3.31 -16.49 -6.28
CA GLY A 230 3.71 -15.24 -5.64
C GLY A 230 4.06 -15.45 -4.17
N GLY A 231 3.32 -16.29 -3.46
CA GLY A 231 3.66 -16.70 -2.10
C GLY A 231 5.01 -17.40 -1.99
N ARG A 232 5.43 -18.22 -2.97
CA ARG A 232 6.75 -18.90 -2.96
C ARG A 232 7.92 -17.97 -3.26
N GLY A 233 7.75 -17.02 -4.18
CA GLY A 233 8.76 -15.97 -4.44
C GLY A 233 8.91 -15.02 -3.24
N TRP A 234 7.79 -14.64 -2.62
CA TRP A 234 7.79 -13.88 -1.38
C TRP A 234 8.33 -14.69 -0.20
N LEU A 235 8.09 -15.99 -0.12
CA LEU A 235 8.67 -16.85 0.92
C LEU A 235 10.19 -16.93 0.82
N GLY A 236 10.78 -16.93 -0.37
CA GLY A 236 12.24 -16.87 -0.52
C GLY A 236 12.84 -15.54 -0.04
N ILE A 237 12.13 -14.45 -0.31
CA ILE A 237 12.49 -13.09 0.11
C ILE A 237 12.25 -12.90 1.63
N LEU A 238 11.17 -13.42 2.18
CA LEU A 238 10.85 -13.35 3.61
C LEU A 238 11.72 -14.30 4.46
N ARG A 239 12.08 -15.46 3.92
CA ARG A 239 12.96 -16.44 4.59
C ARG A 239 14.43 -15.99 4.58
N SER A 240 14.85 -15.17 3.62
CA SER A 240 16.16 -14.48 3.68
C SER A 240 16.16 -13.28 4.64
N TRP A 241 15.00 -12.91 5.20
CA TRP A 241 14.82 -11.81 6.16
C TRP A 241 14.71 -12.26 7.62
N ASN A 242 15.12 -13.49 7.97
CA ASN A 242 15.07 -14.03 9.34
C ASN A 242 13.65 -13.94 9.96
N LEU A 243 12.63 -14.32 9.17
CA LEU A 243 11.29 -14.71 9.63
C LEU A 243 11.18 -16.24 9.68
#